data_AF-A0A3D3F4F7-F1
#
_entry.id   AF-A0A3D3F4F7-F1
#
_cell.length_a   1.000
_cell.length_b   1.000
_cell.length_c   1.000
_cell.angle_alpha   90.00
_cell.angle_beta   90.00
_cell.angle_gamma   90.00
#
_symmetry.space_group_name_H-M   'P 1'
#
loop_
_entity.id
_entity.type
_entity.pdbx_description
1 polymer ?
#
loop_
_entity_poly.entity_id
_entity_poly.type
_entity_poly.pdbx_seq_one_letter_code
_entity_poly.pdbx_strand_id
1 'polypeptide(L)' 'MGKLIVVPTPVGNLEDITLRALNVLKTCERILAEDTRTSGVLLKHFGIETPMQSHHKFNE' A
#
# COMPACT_ATOMS: atom_id res chain seq x y z
N MET A 1 18.01 5.02 -9.36
CA MET A 1 17.17 6.24 -9.18
C MET A 1 15.88 5.81 -8.50
N GLY A 2 15.55 6.42 -7.35
CA GLY A 2 14.30 6.10 -6.64
C GLY A 2 13.08 6.59 -7.41
N LYS A 3 11.94 5.90 -7.24
CA LYS A 3 10.65 6.29 -7.82
C LYS A 3 9.58 6.28 -6.74
N LEU A 4 8.80 7.35 -6.64
CA LEU A 4 7.58 7.39 -5.86
C LEU A 4 6.41 6.99 -6.77
N ILE A 5 5.60 6.04 -6.33
CA ILE A 5 4.40 5.60 -7.06
C ILE A 5 3.21 5.80 -6.13
N VAL A 6 2.24 6.60 -6.56
CA VAL A 6 0.96 6.75 -5.86
C VAL A 6 0.06 5.60 -6.31
N VAL A 7 -0.40 4.80 -5.34
CA VAL A 7 -1.24 3.64 -5.58
C VAL A 7 -2.61 3.90 -4.94
N PRO A 8 -3.70 4.04 -5.73
CA PRO A 8 -5.04 4.09 -5.17
C PRO A 8 -5.42 2.73 -4.56
N THR A 9 -6.09 2.77 -3.42
CA THR A 9 -6.63 1.60 -2.72
C THR A 9 -8.15 1.54 -2.84
N PRO A 10 -8.77 0.36 -2.69
CA PRO A 10 -10.22 0.23 -2.70
C PRO A 10 -10.93 1.08 -1.63
N VAL A 11 -12.15 1.54 -1.94
CA VAL A 11 -12.98 2.37 -1.05
C VAL A 11 -14.13 1.59 -0.38
N GLY A 12 -14.12 0.25 -0.48
CA GLY A 12 -15.13 -0.60 0.14
C GLY A 12 -15.21 -2.02 -0.43
N ASN A 13 -14.83 -2.21 -1.71
CA ASN A 13 -14.79 -3.53 -2.34
C ASN A 13 -13.36 -3.92 -2.73
N LEU A 14 -12.82 -4.98 -2.14
CA LEU A 14 -11.43 -5.41 -2.38
C LEU A 14 -11.12 -5.74 -3.85
N GLU A 15 -12.14 -6.12 -4.63
CA GLU A 15 -12.00 -6.40 -6.06
C GLU A 15 -11.72 -5.16 -6.92
N ASP A 16 -11.93 -3.95 -6.39
CA ASP A 16 -11.62 -2.70 -7.09
C ASP A 16 -10.10 -2.46 -7.22
N ILE A 17 -9.27 -3.27 -6.56
CA ILE A 17 -7.82 -3.15 -6.69
C ILE A 17 -7.36 -3.54 -8.10
N THR A 18 -6.49 -2.73 -8.69
CA THR A 18 -5.93 -3.06 -10.01
C THR A 18 -4.79 -4.07 -9.92
N LEU A 19 -4.61 -4.89 -10.95
CA LEU A 19 -3.46 -5.80 -11.05
C LEU A 19 -2.12 -5.05 -10.96
N ARG A 20 -2.05 -3.83 -11.49
CA ARG A 20 -0.85 -2.98 -11.40
C ARG A 20 -0.59 -2.53 -9.96
N ALA A 21 -1.61 -2.18 -9.19
CA ALA A 21 -1.47 -1.83 -7.78
C ALA A 21 -0.88 -3.00 -6.98
N LEU A 22 -1.41 -4.21 -7.19
CA LEU A 22 -0.88 -5.42 -6.56
C LEU A 22 0.60 -5.65 -6.90
N ASN A 23 0.97 -5.54 -8.18
CA ASN A 23 2.34 -5.73 -8.63
C ASN A 23 3.29 -4.69 -8.02
N VAL A 24 2.88 -3.42 -7.98
CA VAL A 24 3.69 -2.34 -7.38
C VAL A 24 3.88 -2.58 -5.89
N LEU A 25 2.80 -2.84 -5.15
CA LEU A 25 2.86 -3.05 -3.71
C LEU A 25 3.68 -4.29 -3.32
N LYS A 26 3.69 -5.34 -4.17
CA LYS A 26 4.51 -6.56 -3.96
C LYS A 26 5.99 -6.41 -4.28
N THR A 27 6.38 -5.41 -5.08
CA THR A 27 7.74 -5.30 -5.61
C THR A 27 8.49 -4.05 -5.17
N CYS A 28 7.79 -3.06 -4.59
CA CYS A 28 8.46 -1.90 -4.02
C CYS A 28 9.24 -2.27 -2.74
N GLU A 29 10.24 -1.47 -2.42
CA GLU A 29 11.07 -1.68 -1.23
C GLU A 29 10.35 -1.30 0.07
N ARG A 30 9.45 -0.31 -0.01
CA ARG A 30 8.71 0.22 1.13
C ARG A 30 7.35 0.77 0.71
N ILE A 31 6.35 0.56 1.56
CA ILE A 31 5.03 1.16 1.45
C ILE A 31 4.92 2.27 2.51
N LEU A 32 4.56 3.47 2.06
CA LEU A 32 4.18 4.56 2.95
C LEU A 32 2.65 4.60 3.00
N ALA A 33 2.09 4.42 4.19
CA ALA A 33 0.65 4.39 4.40
C ALA A 33 0.23 5.45 5.41
N GLU A 34 -0.89 6.12 5.18
CA GLU A 34 -1.48 7.07 6.13
C GLU A 34 -1.77 6.39 7.46
N ASP A 35 -2.54 5.30 7.40
CA ASP A 35 -2.82 4.41 8.52
C ASP A 35 -2.38 2.98 8.19
N THR A 36 -1.40 2.49 8.95
CA THR A 36 -0.82 1.15 8.81
C THR A 36 -1.76 0.05 9.30
N ARG A 37 -2.73 0.37 10.17
CA ARG A 37 -3.70 -0.62 10.66
C ARG A 37 -4.70 -0.97 9.56
N THR A 38 -5.27 0.05 8.92
CA THR A 38 -6.19 -0.12 7.79
C THR A 38 -5.49 -0.74 6.57
N SER A 39 -4.35 -0.17 6.18
CA SER A 39 -3.57 -0.68 5.04
C SER A 39 -3.05 -2.10 5.28
N GLY A 40 -2.73 -2.45 6.53
CA GLY A 40 -2.28 -3.80 6.89
C GLY A 40 -3.33 -4.89 6.60
N VAL A 41 -4.63 -4.60 6.73
CA VAL A 41 -5.69 -5.54 6.38
C VAL A 41 -5.70 -5.82 4.88
N LEU A 42 -5.58 -4.77 4.06
CA LEU A 42 -5.50 -4.88 2.60
C LEU A 42 -4.29 -5.71 2.17
N LEU A 43 -3.10 -5.39 2.70
CA LEU A 43 -1.86 -6.11 2.37
C LEU A 43 -1.94 -7.58 2.77
N LYS A 44 -2.49 -7.88 3.96
CA LYS A 44 -2.69 -9.24 4.42
C LYS A 44 -3.65 -10.03 3.52
N HIS A 45 -4.75 -9.42 3.08
CA HIS A 45 -5.71 -10.07 2.18
C HIS A 45 -5.05 -10.52 0.86
N PHE A 46 -4.13 -9.71 0.31
CA PHE A 46 -3.44 -10.00 -0.95
C PHE A 46 -2.08 -10.70 -0.80
N GLY A 47 -1.70 -11.09 0.42
CA GLY A 47 -0.42 -11.75 0.71
C GLY A 47 0.79 -10.86 0.37
N ILE A 48 0.73 -9.57 0.69
CA ILE A 48 1.79 -8.60 0.44
C ILE A 48 2.61 -8.43 1.72
N GLU A 49 3.90 -8.77 1.64
CA GLU A 49 4.82 -8.77 2.80
C GLU A 49 5.76 -7.55 2.82
N THR A 50 5.63 -6.66 1.85
CA THR A 50 6.48 -5.47 1.73
C THR A 50 6.42 -4.62 3.01
N PRO A 51 7.57 -4.21 3.58
CA PRO A 51 7.61 -3.40 4.79
C PRO A 51 6.83 -2.10 4.64
N MET A 52 5.96 -1.84 5.63
CA MET A 52 5.10 -0.67 5.65
C MET A 52 5.50 0.28 6.78
N GLN A 53 5.49 1.58 6.48
CA GLN A 53 5.77 2.66 7.42
C GLN A 53 4.62 3.67 7.41
N SER A 54 4.28 4.21 8.58
CA SER A 54 3.28 5.27 8.69
C SER A 54 3.82 6.59 8.14
N HIS A 55 3.05 7.24 7.28
CA HIS A 55 3.32 8.56 6.73
C HIS A 55 2.03 9.36 6.65
N HIS A 56 1.88 10.31 7.56
CA HIS A 56 0.71 11.17 7.73
C HIS A 56 1.17 12.53 8.25
N LYS A 57 0.26 13.50 8.33
CA LYS A 57 0.52 14.93 8.61
C LYS A 57 1.44 15.27 9.81
N PHE A 58 1.65 14.34 10.75
CA PHE A 58 2.53 14.52 11.92
C PHE A 58 3.91 13.87 11.78
N ASN A 59 4.18 13.23 10.65
CA ASN A 59 5.38 12.44 10.36
C ASN A 59 5.81 12.64 8.89
N GLU A 60 5.65 13.87 8.40
CA GLU A 60 6.07 14.33 7.07
C GLU A 60 7.59 14.48 6.97
#